data_AF-A0A8J7YX61-F1
#
_entry.id   AF-A0A8J7YX61-F1
#
_cell.length_a   1.000
_cell.length_b   1.000
_cell.length_c   1.000
_cell.angle_alpha   90.00
_cell.angle_beta   90.00
_cell.angle_gamma   90.00
#
_symmetry.space_group_name_H-M   'P 1'
#
loop_
_entity.id
_entity.type
_entity.pdbx_description
1 polymer ?
#
loop_
_entity_poly.entity_id
_entity_poly.type
_entity_poly.pdbx_seq_one_letter_code
_entity_poly.pdbx_strand_id
1 'polypeptide(L)' 'MTQDTLDQISVETLDLSMKALGSLKRSQIHTIADLMNYTQEDLEILDKDCAEEIIVALNQKFDLILPLNDLQ' A
#
# COMPACT_ATOMS: atom_id res chain seq x y z
N MET A 1 -17.21 9.56 7.20
CA MET A 1 -16.55 10.19 6.03
C MET A 1 -15.58 9.14 5.51
N THR A 2 -16.11 8.11 4.83
CA THR A 2 -16.30 7.91 3.37
C THR A 2 -15.15 7.06 2.82
N GLN A 3 -15.35 5.73 2.80
CA GLN A 3 -14.39 4.77 2.23
C GLN A 3 -14.20 5.00 0.71
N ASP A 4 -15.19 5.58 0.03
CA ASP A 4 -15.21 5.86 -1.42
C ASP A 4 -14.11 6.80 -1.94
N THR A 5 -13.40 7.50 -1.05
CA THR A 5 -12.27 8.35 -1.46
C THR A 5 -10.99 7.57 -1.69
N LEU A 6 -10.78 6.44 -1.01
CA LEU A 6 -9.52 5.67 -1.14
C LEU A 6 -9.41 4.97 -2.50
N ASP A 7 -10.54 4.57 -3.09
CA ASP A 7 -10.62 3.96 -4.42
C ASP A 7 -10.21 4.94 -5.54
N GLN A 8 -10.19 6.25 -5.27
CA GLN A 8 -9.81 7.28 -6.24
C GLN A 8 -8.42 7.87 -5.98
N ILE A 9 -7.82 7.55 -4.84
CA ILE A 9 -6.50 8.05 -4.48
C ILE A 9 -5.44 7.08 -4.99
N SER A 10 -4.61 7.54 -5.92
CA SER A 10 -3.53 6.74 -6.48
C SER A 10 -2.42 6.48 -5.46
N VAL A 11 -1.78 5.32 -5.52
CA VAL A 11 -0.58 5.03 -4.71
C VAL A 11 0.59 5.98 -4.99
N GLU A 12 0.56 6.69 -6.12
CA GLU A 12 1.52 7.77 -6.43
C GLU A 12 1.49 8.91 -5.42
N THR A 13 0.36 9.16 -4.76
CA THR A 13 0.28 10.20 -3.73
C THR A 13 1.10 9.85 -2.49
N LEU A 14 1.52 8.59 -2.32
CA LEU A 14 2.42 8.16 -1.26
C LEU A 14 3.84 8.69 -1.43
N ASP A 15 4.22 9.18 -2.60
CA ASP A 15 5.57 9.68 -2.92
C ASP A 15 6.65 8.64 -2.59
N LEU A 16 6.38 7.40 -3.00
CA LEU A 16 7.26 6.25 -2.85
C LEU A 16 8.43 6.30 -3.83
N SER A 17 9.50 5.59 -3.51
CA SER A 17 10.60 5.34 -4.43
C SER A 17 10.09 4.69 -5.72
N MET A 18 10.80 4.94 -6.83
CA MET A 18 10.50 4.29 -8.13
C MET A 18 10.47 2.76 -8.03
N LYS A 19 11.21 2.17 -7.09
CA LYS A 19 11.22 0.73 -6.85
C LYS A 19 9.90 0.28 -6.24
N ALA A 20 9.50 0.85 -5.11
CA ALA A 20 8.25 0.53 -4.43
C ALA A 20 7.04 0.82 -5.34
N LEU A 21 6.98 2.00 -5.96
CA LEU A 21 5.92 2.34 -6.90
C LEU A 21 5.87 1.38 -8.11
N GLY A 22 7.04 1.00 -8.63
CA GLY A 22 7.16 0.03 -9.70
C GLY A 22 6.67 -1.36 -9.30
N SER A 23 7.00 -1.82 -8.09
CA SER A 23 6.55 -3.10 -7.53
C SER A 23 5.02 -3.13 -7.35
N LEU A 24 4.43 -2.04 -6.84
CA LEU A 24 2.97 -1.88 -6.73
C LEU A 24 2.29 -1.93 -8.11
N LYS A 25 2.78 -1.15 -9.08
CA LYS A 25 2.22 -1.11 -10.45
C LYS A 25 2.31 -2.46 -11.18
N ARG A 26 3.40 -3.20 -11.01
CA ARG A 26 3.53 -4.57 -11.59
C ARG A 26 2.48 -5.53 -11.03
N SER A 27 2.03 -5.29 -9.80
CA SER A 27 1.04 -6.09 -9.08
C SER A 27 -0.39 -5.61 -9.30
N GLN A 28 -0.61 -4.68 -10.24
CA GLN A 28 -1.90 -4.03 -10.53
C GLN A 28 -2.45 -3.18 -9.37
N ILE A 29 -1.59 -2.76 -8.44
CA ILE A 29 -1.96 -1.87 -7.35
C ILE A 29 -1.81 -0.43 -7.86
N HIS A 30 -2.94 0.23 -8.10
CA HIS A 30 -2.97 1.60 -8.61
C HIS A 30 -3.49 2.59 -7.57
N THR A 31 -4.33 2.13 -6.64
CA THR A 31 -5.01 2.98 -5.65
C THR A 31 -4.71 2.56 -4.21
N ILE A 32 -4.97 3.45 -3.25
CA ILE A 32 -4.83 3.14 -1.83
C ILE A 32 -5.79 2.01 -1.42
N ALA A 33 -6.99 1.96 -2.00
CA ALA A 33 -7.91 0.85 -1.77
C ALA A 33 -7.36 -0.49 -2.26
N ASP A 34 -6.74 -0.53 -3.44
CA ASP A 34 -6.04 -1.73 -3.92
C ASP A 34 -4.98 -2.17 -2.92
N LEU A 35 -4.19 -1.22 -2.40
CA LEU A 35 -3.14 -1.49 -1.42
C LEU A 35 -3.71 -2.01 -0.09
N MET A 36 -4.87 -1.51 0.35
CA MET A 36 -5.55 -1.96 1.58
C MET A 36 -6.10 -3.39 1.48
N ASN A 37 -6.18 -3.97 0.27
CA ASN A 37 -6.51 -5.39 0.09
C ASN A 37 -5.31 -6.32 0.36
N TYR A 38 -4.12 -5.76 0.58
CA TYR A 38 -2.91 -6.52 0.90
C TYR A 38 -2.61 -6.44 2.39
N THR A 39 -2.03 -7.52 2.92
CA THR A 39 -1.48 -7.53 4.26
C THR A 39 -0.03 -7.07 4.26
N GLN A 40 0.50 -6.77 5.45
CA GLN A 40 1.94 -6.49 5.61
C GLN A 40 2.79 -7.67 5.11
N GLU A 41 2.34 -8.90 5.34
CA GLU A 41 3.03 -10.11 4.89
C GLU A 41 3.01 -10.24 3.36
N ASP A 42 1.89 -9.92 2.70
CA ASP A 42 1.83 -9.93 1.24
C ASP A 42 2.82 -8.95 0.62
N LEU A 43 2.98 -7.77 1.22
CA LEU A 43 3.99 -6.81 0.79
C LEU A 43 5.41 -7.33 1.01
N GLU A 44 5.68 -7.99 2.14
CA GLU A 44 6.99 -8.59 2.41
C GLU A 44 7.33 -9.71 1.42
N ILE A 45 6.32 -10.51 1.01
CA ILE A 45 6.46 -11.56 0.00
C ILE A 45 6.73 -10.93 -1.37
N LEU A 46 6.06 -9.81 -1.68
CA LEU A 46 6.19 -9.12 -2.96
C LEU A 46 7.58 -8.50 -3.11
N ASP A 47 7.99 -7.75 -2.09
CA ASP A 47 9.23 -7.00 -2.07
C ASP A 47 9.54 -6.55 -0.63
N LYS A 48 10.27 -7.37 0.12
CA LYS A 48 10.66 -7.10 1.51
C LYS A 48 11.30 -5.71 1.71
N ASP A 49 12.11 -5.26 0.75
CA ASP A 49 12.79 -3.97 0.86
C ASP A 49 11.83 -2.79 0.66
N CYS A 50 10.76 -2.98 -0.12
CA CYS A 50 9.75 -1.95 -0.36
C CYS A 50 8.58 -2.00 0.64
N ALA A 51 8.34 -3.14 1.30
CA ALA A 51 7.22 -3.33 2.21
C ALA A 51 7.18 -2.29 3.35
N GLU A 52 8.32 -2.11 4.03
CA GLU A 52 8.46 -1.13 5.11
C GLU A 52 8.24 0.30 4.60
N GLU A 53 8.84 0.65 3.45
CA GLU A 53 8.67 1.96 2.83
C GLU A 53 7.19 2.29 2.55
N ILE A 54 6.46 1.31 2.01
CA ILE A 54 5.04 1.44 1.67
C ILE A 54 4.20 1.63 2.94
N ILE A 55 4.44 0.81 3.97
CA ILE A 55 3.71 0.87 5.25
C ILE A 55 3.96 2.22 5.93
N VAL A 56 5.21 2.67 5.99
CA VAL A 56 5.57 3.95 6.61
C VAL A 56 4.96 5.12 5.85
N ALA A 57 5.04 5.14 4.52
CA ALA A 57 4.47 6.23 3.71
C ALA A 57 2.94 6.28 3.83
N LEU A 58 2.28 5.12 3.86
CA LEU A 58 0.84 5.02 4.07
C LEU A 58 0.42 5.60 5.42
N ASN A 59 1.14 5.22 6.48
CA ASN A 59 0.90 5.73 7.82
C ASN A 59 1.15 7.23 7.91
N GLN A 60 2.24 7.74 7.36
CA GLN A 60 2.58 9.17 7.43
C GLN A 60 1.61 10.08 6.67
N LYS A 61 1.00 9.60 5.58
CA LYS A 61 0.11 10.43 4.75
C LYS A 61 -1.37 10.28 5.04
N PHE A 62 -1.80 9.08 5.41
CA PHE A 62 -3.21 8.78 5.62
C PHE A 62 -3.53 8.34 7.05
N ASP A 63 -2.52 8.22 7.93
CA ASP A 63 -2.67 7.63 9.27
C ASP A 63 -3.30 6.22 9.22
N LEU A 64 -3.10 5.51 8.11
CA LEU A 64 -3.58 4.16 7.86
C LEU A 64 -2.48 3.13 8.11
N ILE A 65 -2.88 1.94 8.54
CA ILE A 65 -1.99 0.80 8.77
C ILE A 65 -2.59 -0.40 8.05
N LEU A 66 -1.74 -1.13 7.33
CA LEU A 66 -2.16 -2.34 6.64
C LEU A 66 -2.44 -3.46 7.66
N PRO A 67 -3.43 -4.32 7.38
CA PRO A 67 -3.71 -5.46 8.24
C PRO A 67 -2.46 -6.33 8.37
N LEU A 68 -2.10 -6.66 9.61
CA LEU A 68 -1.31 -7.87 9.88
C LEU A 68 -2.21 -9.03 9.50
N ASN A 69 -1.65 -10.07 8.88
CA ASN A 69 -2.38 -11.23 8.39
C ASN A 69 -3.18 -11.90 9.53
N ASP A 70 -4.37 -11.38 9.81
CA ASP A 70 -5.31 -11.92 10.78
C ASP A 70 -6.10 -12.96 10.02
N LEU A 71 -5.58 -14.20 10.05
CA LEU A 71 -6.24 -15.45 9.67
C LEU A 71 -7.73 -15.27 9.30
N GLN A 72 -8.01 -15.07 8.01
CA GLN A 72 -9.35 -15.23 7.45
C GLN A 72 -9.75 -16.70 7.43
#